data_AF-A0A954CRK4-F1
#
_entry.id   AF-A0A954CRK4-F1
#
_cell.length_a   1.000
_cell.length_b   1.000
_cell.length_c   1.000
_cell.angle_alpha   90.00
_cell.angle_beta   90.00
_cell.angle_gamma   90.00
#
_symmetry.space_group_name_H-M   'P 1'
#
loop_
_entity.id
_entity.type
_entity.pdbx_description
1 polymer ?
#
loop_
_entity_poly.entity_id
_entity_poly.type
_entity_poly.pdbx_seq_one_letter_code
_entity_poly.pdbx_strand_id
1 'polypeptide(L)'
;PGGIALGFDKDGRLFERNMKEEVIQLQRGDRAVIYTDGVTEAMSPTGEEFGEERLQAITIQAATRSSAEYLTTLVNAIQGHAQTDDQHDDITIVTLKVG
;
A
#
# COMPACT_ATOMS: atom_id res chain seq x y z
N PRO A 1 11.63 8.66 -4.50
CA PRO A 1 10.79 8.94 -5.68
C PRO A 1 11.10 10.33 -6.27
N GLY A 2 11.20 10.46 -7.59
CA GLY A 2 11.33 11.74 -8.28
C GLY A 2 9.94 12.31 -8.59
N GLY A 3 9.30 12.92 -7.59
CA GLY A 3 7.98 13.53 -7.70
C GLY A 3 7.82 14.58 -6.61
N ILE A 4 6.87 15.50 -6.79
CA ILE A 4 6.58 16.55 -5.81
C ILE A 4 5.11 16.44 -5.40
N ALA A 5 4.81 16.62 -4.13
CA ALA A 5 3.44 16.69 -3.67
C ALA A 5 2.72 17.88 -4.34
N LEU A 6 1.45 17.68 -4.70
CA LEU A 6 0.62 18.73 -5.26
C LEU A 6 0.59 19.94 -4.31
N GLY A 7 0.72 21.15 -4.85
CA GLY A 7 0.69 22.41 -4.08
C GLY A 7 2.04 22.87 -3.50
N PHE A 8 3.09 22.03 -3.51
CA PHE A 8 4.45 22.46 -3.15
C PHE A 8 5.15 23.20 -4.29
N ASP A 9 4.58 23.15 -5.49
CA ASP A 9 5.00 23.90 -6.66
C ASP A 9 3.93 24.94 -7.03
N LYS A 10 4.24 26.22 -6.81
CA LYS A 10 3.29 27.32 -6.98
C LYS A 10 2.83 27.53 -8.43
N ASP A 11 3.65 27.14 -9.40
CA ASP A 11 3.37 27.34 -10.82
C ASP A 11 3.13 26.04 -11.58
N GLY A 12 3.17 24.90 -10.90
CA GLY A 12 2.84 23.57 -11.42
C GLY A 12 3.88 22.96 -12.37
N ARG A 13 4.90 23.71 -12.78
CA ARG A 13 5.86 23.29 -13.81
C ARG A 13 6.78 22.16 -13.35
N LEU A 14 7.20 22.16 -12.08
CA LEU A 14 7.95 21.07 -11.49
C LEU A 14 7.07 19.83 -11.31
N PHE A 15 5.81 19.99 -10.93
CA PHE A 15 4.87 18.86 -10.83
C PHE A 15 4.68 18.19 -12.20
N GLU A 16 4.30 18.98 -13.21
CA GLU A 16 4.08 18.50 -14.58
C GLU A 16 5.32 17.83 -15.17
N ARG A 17 6.51 18.44 -14.99
CA ARG A 17 7.76 17.89 -15.54
C ARG A 17 8.20 16.57 -14.89
N ASN A 18 7.80 16.33 -13.64
CA ASN A 18 8.20 15.12 -12.91
C ASN A 18 7.11 14.03 -12.91
N MET A 19 5.91 14.30 -13.43
CA MET A 19 4.93 13.25 -13.65
C MET A 19 5.32 12.36 -14.82
N LYS A 20 5.10 11.05 -14.64
CA LYS A 20 5.25 10.04 -15.68
C LYS A 20 4.02 9.15 -15.66
N GLU A 21 3.55 8.79 -16.84
CA GLU A 21 2.53 7.77 -17.02
C GLU A 21 3.21 6.45 -17.35
N GLU A 22 2.82 5.39 -16.67
CA GLU A 22 3.28 4.03 -16.91
C GLU A 22 2.07 3.14 -17.13
N VAL A 23 2.11 2.31 -18.17
CA VAL A 23 1.01 1.39 -18.51
C VAL A 23 1.47 -0.03 -18.26
N ILE A 24 0.78 -0.72 -17.36
CA ILE A 24 1.07 -2.11 -17.00
C ILE A 24 -0.11 -2.98 -17.44
N GLN A 25 0.16 -3.93 -18.34
CA GLN A 25 -0.84 -4.90 -18.78
C GLN A 25 -0.94 -6.07 -17.80
N LEU A 26 -1.98 -6.06 -16.97
CA LEU A 26 -2.26 -7.16 -16.04
C LEU A 26 -2.77 -8.40 -16.81
N GLN A 27 -2.27 -9.56 -16.40
CA GLN A 27 -2.67 -10.88 -16.88
C GLN A 27 -3.63 -11.55 -15.90
N ARG A 28 -4.33 -12.58 -16.39
CA ARG A 28 -5.16 -13.42 -15.53
C ARG A 28 -4.33 -13.99 -14.38
N GLY A 29 -4.82 -13.83 -13.16
CA GLY A 29 -4.14 -14.25 -11.93
C GLY A 29 -3.44 -13.11 -11.21
N ASP A 30 -3.07 -12.03 -11.91
CA ASP A 30 -2.36 -10.89 -11.33
C ASP A 30 -3.21 -10.14 -10.31
N ARG A 31 -2.51 -9.50 -9.37
CA ARG A 31 -3.09 -8.65 -8.34
C ARG A 31 -2.33 -7.33 -8.26
N ALA A 32 -3.07 -6.24 -8.36
CA ALA A 32 -2.58 -4.91 -8.02
C ALA A 32 -3.01 -4.56 -6.59
N VAL A 33 -2.11 -3.93 -5.84
CA VAL A 33 -2.34 -3.42 -4.49
C VAL A 33 -1.83 -1.99 -4.44
N ILE A 34 -2.71 -1.05 -4.14
CA ILE A 34 -2.41 0.37 -4.00
C ILE A 34 -2.70 0.73 -2.55
N TYR A 35 -1.76 1.42 -1.89
CA TYR A 35 -1.84 1.71 -0.47
C TYR A 35 -1.24 3.09 -0.14
N THR A 36 -1.66 3.65 0.99
CA THR A 36 -0.98 4.78 1.65
C THR A 36 0.12 4.29 2.59
N ASP A 37 1.11 5.13 2.84
CA ASP A 37 2.23 4.89 3.78
C ASP A 37 1.80 4.45 5.17
N GLY A 38 0.62 4.87 5.66
CA GLY A 38 0.03 4.36 6.90
C GLY A 38 -0.02 2.83 7.02
N VAL A 39 -0.02 2.07 5.90
CA VAL A 39 0.15 0.61 5.92
C VAL A 39 1.53 0.19 6.37
N THR A 40 2.56 0.75 5.75
CA THR A 40 3.96 0.37 5.97
C THR A 40 4.50 0.98 7.27
N GLU A 41 4.05 2.19 7.62
CA GLU A 41 4.45 2.93 8.82
C GLU A 41 3.68 2.52 10.08
N ALA A 42 2.77 1.53 9.99
CA ALA A 42 2.09 0.98 11.16
C ALA A 42 3.11 0.42 12.17
N MET A 43 3.16 1.03 13.36
CA MET A 43 4.17 0.75 14.38
C MET A 43 3.76 -0.39 15.30
N SER A 44 4.70 -1.30 15.58
CA SER A 44 4.59 -2.25 16.69
C SER A 44 4.84 -1.56 18.03
N PRO A 45 4.51 -2.21 19.17
CA PRO A 45 4.83 -1.66 20.50
C PRO A 45 6.33 -1.48 20.78
N THR A 46 7.19 -2.13 20.01
CA THR A 46 8.66 -1.95 20.09
C THR A 46 9.17 -0.83 19.18
N GLY A 47 8.28 -0.12 18.50
CA GLY A 47 8.61 0.95 17.57
C GLY A 47 9.14 0.46 16.22
N GLU A 48 8.81 -0.78 15.83
CA GLU A 48 9.18 -1.31 14.51
C GLU A 48 8.02 -1.10 13.53
N GLU A 49 8.31 -0.51 12.37
CA GLU A 49 7.35 -0.38 11.27
C GLU A 49 6.96 -1.75 10.72
N PHE A 50 5.72 -1.86 10.23
CA PHE A 50 5.25 -3.05 9.53
C PHE A 50 6.13 -3.35 8.31
N GLY A 51 6.42 -2.32 7.53
CA GLY A 51 7.37 -2.34 6.43
C GLY A 51 6.87 -3.02 5.15
N GLU A 52 7.54 -2.71 4.04
CA GLU A 52 7.20 -3.24 2.72
C GLU A 52 7.44 -4.76 2.63
N GLU A 53 8.43 -5.30 3.34
CA GLU A 53 8.78 -6.71 3.30
C GLU A 53 7.62 -7.61 3.77
N ARG A 54 6.96 -7.23 4.88
CA ARG A 54 5.81 -7.96 5.41
C ARG A 54 4.61 -7.85 4.47
N LEU A 55 4.36 -6.65 3.94
CA LEU A 55 3.30 -6.42 2.95
C LEU A 55 3.49 -7.29 1.69
N GLN A 56 4.71 -7.35 1.16
CA GLN A 56 5.05 -8.19 0.01
C GLN A 56 4.85 -9.68 0.32
N ALA A 57 5.34 -10.15 1.47
CA ALA A 57 5.20 -11.54 1.89
C ALA A 57 3.73 -11.97 1.98
N ILE A 58 2.87 -11.16 2.59
CA ILE A 58 1.42 -11.42 2.69
C ILE A 58 0.78 -11.40 1.31
N THR A 59 1.19 -10.47 0.45
CA THR A 59 0.66 -10.36 -0.92
C THR A 59 0.98 -11.58 -1.76
N ILE A 60 2.18 -12.13 -1.62
CA ILE A 60 2.57 -13.39 -2.27
C ILE A 60 1.78 -14.57 -1.67
N GLN A 61 1.70 -14.67 -0.35
CA GLN A 61 1.02 -15.77 0.34
C GLN A 61 -0.48 -15.83 0.03
N ALA A 62 -1.13 -14.67 -0.13
CA ALA A 62 -2.55 -14.54 -0.38
C ALA A 62 -2.90 -14.18 -1.84
N ALA A 63 -1.94 -14.30 -2.77
CA ALA A 63 -2.09 -13.88 -4.17
C ALA A 63 -3.30 -14.53 -4.88
N THR A 64 -3.57 -15.80 -4.58
CA THR A 64 -4.66 -16.59 -5.19
C THR A 64 -6.02 -16.37 -4.54
N ARG A 65 -6.08 -15.77 -3.35
CA ARG A 65 -7.34 -15.50 -2.63
C ARG A 65 -8.19 -14.47 -3.36
N SER A 66 -9.47 -14.36 -2.99
CA SER A 66 -10.31 -13.25 -3.44
C SER A 66 -9.79 -11.90 -2.92
N SER A 67 -10.25 -10.78 -3.47
CA SER A 67 -9.88 -9.45 -2.98
C SER A 67 -10.28 -9.24 -1.52
N ALA A 68 -11.48 -9.70 -1.12
CA ALA A 68 -11.98 -9.56 0.24
C ALA A 68 -11.17 -10.39 1.26
N GLU A 69 -10.84 -11.64 0.93
CA GLU A 69 -10.01 -12.50 1.79
C GLU A 69 -8.59 -11.97 1.93
N TYR A 70 -8.02 -11.43 0.83
CA TYR A 70 -6.71 -10.77 0.88
C TYR A 70 -6.74 -9.55 1.81
N LEU A 71 -7.72 -8.65 1.66
CA LEU A 71 -7.86 -7.48 2.51
C LEU A 71 -8.00 -7.88 3.98
N THR A 72 -8.85 -8.87 4.27
CA THR A 72 -9.00 -9.41 5.63
C THR A 72 -7.67 -9.92 6.18
N THR A 73 -6.91 -10.66 5.37
CA THR A 73 -5.60 -11.18 5.77
C THR A 73 -4.60 -10.07 6.08
N LEU A 74 -4.54 -9.05 5.23
CA LEU A 74 -3.62 -7.93 5.37
C LEU A 74 -3.98 -7.05 6.57
N VAL A 75 -5.25 -6.68 6.72
CA VAL A 75 -5.72 -5.86 7.85
C VAL A 75 -5.45 -6.56 9.18
N ASN A 76 -5.76 -7.86 9.28
CA ASN A 76 -5.48 -8.62 10.50
C ASN A 76 -3.98 -8.69 10.80
N ALA A 77 -3.13 -8.77 9.78
CA ALA A 77 -1.68 -8.79 9.98
C ALA A 77 -1.16 -7.43 10.47
N ILE A 78 -1.67 -6.32 9.92
CA ILE A 78 -1.31 -4.96 10.36
C ILE A 78 -1.76 -4.74 11.80
N GLN A 79 -3.02 -5.05 12.14
CA GLN A 79 -3.54 -4.94 13.50
C GLN A 79 -2.78 -5.85 14.48
N GLY A 80 -2.47 -7.08 14.07
CA GLY A 80 -1.69 -8.02 14.86
C GLY A 80 -0.25 -7.56 15.11
N HIS A 81 0.34 -6.84 14.16
CA HIS A 81 1.68 -6.22 14.30
C HIS A 81 1.64 -5.02 15.24
N ALA A 82 0.65 -4.14 15.07
CA ALA A 82 0.50 -2.95 15.90
C ALA A 82 0.14 -3.28 17.35
N GLN A 83 -0.56 -4.41 17.58
CA GLN A 83 -1.08 -4.84 18.88
C GLN A 83 -1.96 -3.78 19.56
N THR A 84 -2.56 -2.91 18.77
CA THR A 84 -3.45 -1.85 19.20
C THR A 84 -4.49 -1.58 18.11
N ASP A 85 -5.64 -1.05 18.53
CA ASP A 85 -6.64 -0.49 17.62
C ASP A 85 -6.34 0.99 17.29
N ASP A 86 -5.40 1.60 18.02
CA ASP A 86 -4.97 2.99 17.78
C ASP A 86 -4.02 3.06 16.57
N GLN A 87 -4.57 3.47 15.44
CA GLN A 87 -3.78 3.83 14.26
C GLN A 87 -3.10 5.18 14.47
N HIS A 88 -1.80 5.23 14.18
CA HIS A 88 -1.02 6.46 14.20
C HIS A 88 -1.27 7.34 12.96
N ASP A 89 -1.70 6.74 11.85
CA ASP A 89 -1.99 7.41 10.58
C ASP A 89 -3.13 6.70 9.81
N ASP A 90 -3.70 7.38 8.81
CA ASP A 90 -4.82 6.87 8.02
C ASP A 90 -4.39 5.74 7.06
N ILE A 91 -5.00 4.56 7.23
CA ILE A 91 -4.76 3.41 6.35
C ILE A 91 -5.80 3.36 5.22
N THR A 92 -5.33 3.47 3.98
CA THR A 92 -6.13 3.21 2.78
C THR A 92 -5.52 2.10 1.95
N ILE A 93 -6.32 1.09 1.57
CA ILE A 93 -5.89 -0.02 0.72
C ILE A 93 -6.94 -0.26 -0.37
N VAL A 94 -6.48 -0.30 -1.62
CA VAL A 94 -7.27 -0.70 -2.79
C VAL A 94 -6.60 -1.90 -3.44
N THR A 95 -7.36 -2.95 -3.73
CA THR A 95 -6.83 -4.13 -4.43
C THR A 95 -7.73 -4.56 -5.57
N LEU A 96 -7.10 -4.94 -6.67
CA LEU A 96 -7.75 -5.51 -7.85
C LEU A 96 -7.08 -6.84 -8.19
N LYS A 97 -7.89 -7.86 -8.45
CA LYS A 97 -7.43 -9.16 -8.94
C LYS A 97 -8.06 -9.44 -10.29
N VAL A 98 -7.25 -9.83 -11.26
CA VAL A 98 -7.73 -10.27 -12.57
C VAL A 98 -8.11 -11.75 -12.47
N GLY A 99 -9.40 -12.05 -12.67
CA GLY A 99 -10.00 -13.39 -12.53
C GLY A 99 -9.73 -14.33 -13.70
#